data_AF-A0A9N9B6G7-F1
#
_entry.id   AF-A0A9N9B6G7-F1
#
_cell.length_a   1.000
_cell.length_b   1.000
_cell.length_c   1.000
_cell.angle_alpha   90.00
_cell.angle_beta   90.00
_cell.angle_gamma   90.00
#
_symmetry.space_group_name_H-M   'P 1'
#
loop_
_entity.id
_entity.type
_entity.pdbx_description
1 polymer ?
#
loop_
_entity_poly.entity_id
_entity_poly.type
_entity_poly.pdbx_seq_one_letter_code
_entity_poly.pdbx_strand_id
1 'polypeptide(L)'
;MKLTHTIIFSLLLLAVCTVAKRLPTHEVLPAPVLIHPVKGNPNKYIAESVWYGNGYSDDEKVDAIFKCKPPVVVNATSQPMVFNDRRAFFELTVPDSLFS
;
A
#
# COMPACT_ATOMS: atom_id res chain seq x y z
N MET A 1 43.43 -19.50 27.24
CA MET A 1 42.57 -18.30 27.39
C MET A 1 42.24 -17.61 26.06
N LYS A 2 43.20 -17.37 25.14
CA LYS A 2 42.93 -16.68 23.87
C LYS A 2 41.84 -17.35 23.00
N LEU A 3 41.88 -18.67 22.83
CA LEU A 3 40.93 -19.41 21.98
C LEU A 3 39.47 -19.29 22.46
N THR A 4 39.25 -19.36 23.78
CA THR A 4 37.93 -19.27 24.39
C THR A 4 37.30 -17.90 24.17
N HIS A 5 38.10 -16.83 24.20
CA HIS A 5 37.65 -15.47 23.95
C HIS A 5 37.27 -15.27 22.48
N THR A 6 38.01 -15.87 21.55
CA THR A 6 37.68 -15.83 20.11
C THR A 6 36.36 -16.53 19.82
N ILE A 7 36.11 -17.68 20.45
CA ILE A 7 34.85 -18.44 20.26
C ILE A 7 33.66 -17.63 20.80
N ILE A 8 33.78 -17.07 22.00
CA ILE A 8 32.73 -16.24 22.62
C ILE A 8 32.44 -15.01 21.75
N PHE A 9 33.47 -14.35 21.24
CA PHE A 9 33.31 -13.18 20.37
C PHE A 9 32.64 -13.53 19.04
N SER A 10 33.01 -14.66 18.41
CA SER A 10 32.37 -15.14 17.18
C SER A 10 30.89 -15.52 17.39
N LEU A 11 30.56 -16.13 18.53
CA LEU A 11 29.17 -16.43 18.91
C LEU A 11 28.34 -15.16 19.14
N LEU A 12 28.92 -14.15 19.80
CA LEU A 12 28.30 -12.84 19.98
C LEU A 12 28.06 -12.13 18.64
N LEU A 13 29.02 -12.18 17.71
CA LEU A 13 28.85 -11.60 16.38
C LEU A 13 27.73 -12.30 15.58
N LEU A 14 27.67 -13.63 15.62
CA LEU A 14 26.60 -14.41 14.98
C LEU A 14 25.22 -14.10 15.60
N ALA A 15 25.14 -13.91 16.92
CA ALA A 15 23.92 -13.50 17.60
C ALA A 15 23.47 -12.08 17.17
N VAL A 16 24.39 -11.11 17.07
CA VAL A 16 24.07 -9.75 16.60
C VAL A 16 23.64 -9.76 15.13
N CYS A 17 24.32 -10.51 14.26
CA CYS A 17 23.94 -10.64 12.85
C CYS A 17 22.59 -11.34 12.64
N THR A 18 22.18 -12.24 13.54
CA THR A 18 20.88 -12.94 13.45
C THR A 18 19.73 -12.13 14.05
N VAL A 19 19.98 -11.34 15.10
CA VAL A 19 18.98 -10.44 15.72
C VAL A 19 18.77 -9.18 14.87
N ALA A 20 19.76 -8.79 14.06
CA ALA A 20 19.60 -7.79 13.00
C ALA A 20 18.83 -8.31 11.76
N LYS A 21 18.14 -9.47 11.86
CA LYS A 21 17.00 -9.76 10.98
C LYS A 21 15.95 -8.69 11.26
N ARG A 22 16.02 -7.63 10.45
CA ARG A 22 15.02 -6.62 10.16
C ARG A 22 13.75 -6.88 10.96
N LEU A 23 13.50 -6.09 12.01
CA LEU A 23 12.14 -5.89 12.48
C LEU A 23 11.31 -5.62 11.23
N PRO A 24 10.35 -6.48 10.87
CA PRO A 24 9.52 -6.21 9.71
C PRO A 24 8.64 -5.04 10.13
N THR A 25 9.08 -3.82 9.80
CA THR A 25 8.26 -2.62 9.93
C THR A 25 7.16 -2.76 8.89
N HIS A 26 6.07 -3.42 9.31
CA HIS A 26 4.80 -3.46 8.60
C HIS A 26 4.11 -2.10 8.75
N GLU A 27 4.72 -1.06 8.19
CA GLU A 27 4.10 0.25 8.12
C GLU A 27 3.47 0.38 6.75
N VAL A 28 2.20 -0.05 6.66
CA VAL A 28 1.32 0.42 5.59
C VAL A 28 0.82 1.78 6.03
N LEU A 29 1.47 2.83 5.55
CA LEU A 29 1.05 4.20 5.84
C LEU A 29 -0.04 4.59 4.82
N PRO A 30 -1.29 4.82 5.27
CA PRO A 30 -2.34 5.25 4.36
C PRO A 30 -2.02 6.66 3.86
N ALA A 31 -1.90 6.84 2.55
CA ALA A 31 -1.90 8.18 1.97
C ALA A 31 -3.35 8.68 1.83
N PRO A 32 -3.57 10.01 1.84
CA PRO A 32 -4.87 10.57 1.50
C PRO A 32 -5.35 10.07 0.13
N VAL A 33 -6.64 9.74 0.04
CA VAL A 33 -7.27 9.43 -1.26
C VAL A 33 -7.36 10.72 -2.07
N LEU A 34 -6.87 10.68 -3.31
CA LEU A 34 -6.97 11.79 -4.26
C LEU A 34 -8.18 11.56 -5.17
N ILE A 35 -8.93 12.61 -5.48
CA ILE A 35 -10.08 12.55 -6.37
C ILE A 35 -9.84 13.51 -7.53
N HIS A 36 -9.80 12.97 -8.74
CA HIS A 36 -9.51 13.71 -9.96
C HIS A 36 -10.74 13.75 -10.88
N PRO A 37 -11.17 14.91 -11.38
CA PRO A 37 -12.25 14.96 -12.37
C PRO A 37 -11.80 14.40 -13.72
N VAL A 38 -12.70 13.69 -14.42
CA VAL A 38 -12.43 13.18 -15.76
C VAL A 38 -12.67 14.27 -16.80
N LYS A 39 -11.64 14.58 -17.59
CA LYS A 39 -11.74 15.58 -18.65
C LYS A 39 -12.83 15.19 -19.66
N GLY A 40 -13.77 16.10 -19.91
CA GLY A 40 -14.88 15.89 -20.84
C GLY A 40 -16.11 15.18 -20.25
N ASN A 41 -16.11 14.85 -18.95
CA ASN A 41 -17.29 14.33 -18.27
C ASN A 41 -17.39 14.88 -16.82
N PRO A 42 -18.28 15.86 -16.54
CA PRO A 42 -18.37 16.52 -15.24
C PRO A 42 -18.87 15.60 -14.11
N ASN A 43 -19.46 14.47 -14.47
CA ASN A 43 -20.07 13.52 -13.56
C ASN A 43 -19.15 12.34 -13.23
N LYS A 44 -17.97 12.28 -13.87
CA LYS A 44 -17.00 11.21 -13.67
C LYS A 44 -15.76 11.70 -12.96
N TYR A 45 -15.30 10.88 -12.01
CA TYR A 45 -14.11 11.12 -11.22
C TYR A 45 -13.29 9.84 -11.12
N ILE A 46 -11.98 9.99 -10.93
CA ILE A 46 -11.07 8.90 -10.59
C ILE A 46 -10.62 9.11 -9.16
N ALA A 47 -10.98 8.17 -8.28
CA ALA A 47 -10.40 8.07 -6.95
C ALA A 47 -9.12 7.25 -7.02
N GLU A 48 -8.02 7.87 -6.63
CA GLU A 48 -6.70 7.27 -6.52
C GLU A 48 -6.38 7.04 -5.05
N SER A 49 -6.08 5.81 -4.70
CA SER A 49 -5.62 5.43 -3.37
C SER A 49 -4.23 4.83 -3.49
N VAL A 50 -3.29 5.39 -2.73
CA VAL A 50 -1.88 5.01 -2.69
C VAL A 50 -1.55 4.59 -1.27
N TRP A 51 -0.79 3.51 -1.14
CA TRP A 51 -0.23 3.12 0.15
C TRP A 51 1.20 2.66 -0.04
N TYR A 52 2.05 3.18 0.84
CA TYR A 52 3.47 2.88 0.90
C TYR A 52 3.66 1.74 1.89
N GLY A 53 4.37 0.70 1.49
CA GLY A 53 4.68 -0.38 2.41
C GLY A 53 5.23 -1.63 1.74
N ASN A 54 6.12 -2.32 2.45
CA ASN A 54 6.63 -3.61 2.03
C ASN A 54 5.64 -4.69 2.51
N GLY A 55 5.09 -5.47 1.57
CA GLY A 55 4.36 -6.70 1.90
C GLY A 55 5.30 -7.78 2.46
N TYR A 56 4.74 -8.92 2.88
CA TYR A 56 5.52 -10.10 3.28
C TYR A 56 6.30 -10.69 2.10
N SER A 57 5.83 -10.47 0.87
CA SER A 57 6.47 -10.86 -0.38
C SER A 57 6.09 -9.92 -1.52
N ASP A 58 6.92 -9.90 -2.56
CA ASP A 58 6.67 -9.15 -3.81
C ASP A 58 5.39 -9.61 -4.53
N ASP A 59 4.86 -10.79 -4.19
CA ASP A 59 3.68 -11.40 -4.81
C ASP A 59 2.40 -11.30 -3.96
N GLU A 60 2.47 -10.66 -2.79
CA GLU A 60 1.30 -10.56 -1.91
C GLU A 60 0.19 -9.75 -2.60
N LYS A 61 -1.01 -10.33 -2.74
CA LYS A 61 -2.17 -9.64 -3.29
C LYS A 61 -2.78 -8.74 -2.22
N VAL A 62 -3.03 -7.48 -2.57
CA VAL A 62 -3.73 -6.54 -1.69
C VAL A 62 -5.04 -6.17 -2.32
N ASP A 63 -6.12 -6.44 -1.59
CA ASP A 63 -7.46 -6.07 -2.00
C ASP A 63 -7.79 -4.65 -1.51
N ALA A 64 -8.19 -3.79 -2.44
CA ALA A 64 -8.64 -2.44 -2.14
C ALA A 64 -10.12 -2.31 -2.48
N ILE A 65 -10.91 -1.89 -1.49
CA ILE A 65 -12.36 -1.73 -1.61
C ILE A 65 -12.72 -0.27 -1.38
N PHE A 66 -13.30 0.37 -2.40
CA PHE A 66 -13.82 1.73 -2.30
C PHE A 66 -15.35 1.71 -2.39
N LYS A 67 -16.03 2.34 -1.43
CA LYS A 67 -17.50 2.37 -1.36
C LYS A 67 -18.00 3.79 -1.18
N CYS A 68 -18.98 4.16 -1.99
CA CYS A 68 -19.76 5.39 -1.82
C CYS A 68 -21.19 5.05 -1.43
N LYS A 69 -21.89 5.98 -0.78
CA LYS A 69 -23.33 5.86 -0.57
C LYS A 69 -24.05 6.02 -1.92
N PRO A 70 -25.17 5.31 -2.14
CA PRO A 70 -26.05 5.60 -3.27
C PRO A 70 -26.42 7.09 -3.30
N PRO A 71 -26.60 7.69 -4.49
CA PRO A 71 -26.66 7.07 -5.81
C PRO A 71 -25.34 7.01 -6.59
N VAL A 72 -24.18 7.25 -5.93
CA VAL A 72 -22.87 7.23 -6.60
C VAL A 72 -22.49 5.79 -7.00
N VAL A 73 -22.14 5.59 -8.27
CA VAL A 73 -21.68 4.30 -8.79
C VAL A 73 -20.15 4.26 -8.73
N VAL A 74 -19.60 3.17 -8.19
CA VAL A 74 -18.16 2.94 -8.09
C VAL A 74 -17.79 1.72 -8.91
N ASN A 75 -16.91 1.90 -9.90
CA ASN A 75 -16.33 0.82 -10.69
C ASN A 75 -14.84 0.72 -10.35
N ALA A 76 -14.39 -0.45 -9.89
CA ALA A 76 -12.97 -0.71 -9.73
C ALA A 76 -12.30 -0.74 -11.11
N THR A 77 -11.12 -0.12 -11.21
CA THR A 77 -10.30 -0.17 -12.42
C THR A 77 -9.04 -0.99 -12.16
N SER A 78 -8.09 -1.00 -13.10
CA SER A 78 -6.85 -1.77 -12.94
C SER A 78 -6.05 -1.31 -11.71
N GLN A 79 -5.42 -2.28 -11.05
CA GLN A 79 -4.55 -2.05 -9.90
C GLN A 79 -3.11 -2.35 -10.33
N PRO A 80 -2.38 -1.37 -10.87
CA PRO A 80 -0.99 -1.57 -11.23
C PRO A 80 -0.17 -1.76 -9.96
N MET A 81 0.61 -2.84 -9.94
CA MET A 81 1.61 -3.07 -8.90
C MET A 81 2.91 -2.38 -9.32
N VAL A 82 3.41 -1.47 -8.50
CA VAL A 82 4.74 -0.88 -8.63
C VAL A 82 5.56 -1.37 -7.43
N PHE A 83 6.83 -1.68 -7.64
CA PHE A 83 7.70 -2.23 -6.59
C PHE A 83 7.64 -1.36 -5.31
N ASN A 84 7.24 -1.96 -4.18
CA ASN A 84 6.95 -1.36 -2.86
C ASN A 84 5.79 -0.34 -2.75
N ASP A 85 5.26 0.16 -3.88
CA ASP A 85 4.17 1.13 -3.91
C ASP A 85 2.92 0.50 -4.54
N ARG A 86 1.84 0.44 -3.76
CA ARG A 86 0.58 -0.11 -4.25
C ARG A 86 -0.38 1.03 -4.54
N ARG A 87 -1.02 0.93 -5.71
CA ARG A 87 -1.96 1.94 -6.19
C ARG A 87 -3.23 1.26 -6.70
N ALA A 88 -4.37 1.76 -6.24
CA ALA A 88 -5.66 1.40 -6.82
C ALA A 88 -6.40 2.63 -7.31
N PHE A 89 -7.10 2.43 -8.42
CA PHE A 89 -7.92 3.44 -9.06
C PHE A 89 -9.38 2.97 -9.11
N PHE A 90 -10.30 3.87 -8.80
CA PHE A 90 -11.74 3.62 -8.86
C PHE A 90 -12.41 4.71 -9.68
N GLU A 91 -13.19 4.33 -10.68
CA GLU A 91 -14.05 5.26 -11.41
C GLU A 91 -15.31 5.50 -10.59
N LEU A 92 -15.60 6.77 -10.32
CA LEU A 92 -16.81 7.24 -9.65
C LEU A 92 -17.70 7.92 -10.66
N THR A 93 -18.98 7.59 -10.66
CA THR A 93 -20.00 8.32 -11.42
C THR A 93 -21.03 8.92 -10.46
N VAL A 94 -21.12 10.24 -10.45
CA VAL A 94 -22.05 11.02 -9.62
C VAL A 94 -23.22 11.46 -10.50
N PRO A 95 -24.48 11.10 -10.18
CA PRO A 95 -25.62 11.52 -10.98
C PRO A 95 -25.97 13.00 -10.78
N ASP A 96 -26.49 13.63 -11.84
CA ASP A 96 -26.86 15.05 -11.87
C ASP A 96 -27.85 15.46 -10.76
N SER A 97 -28.69 14.52 -10.31
CA SER A 97 -29.71 14.74 -9.28
C SER A 97 -29.16 15.12 -7.90
N LEU A 98 -27.84 15.06 -7.70
CA LEU A 98 -27.18 15.48 -6.46
C LEU A 98 -26.71 16.93 -6.49
N PHE A 99 -26.75 17.59 -7.65
CA PHE A 99 -26.31 18.97 -7.85
C PHE A 99 -27.49 19.95 -8.07
N SER A 100 -28.72 19.43 -8.12
CA SER A 100 -29.99 20.18 -8.19
C SER A 100 -30.52 20.54 -6.81
#